data_AF-A0A5N6YLF7-F1
#
_entry.id   AF-A0A5N6YLF7-F1
#
_cell.length_a   1.000
_cell.length_b   1.000
_cell.length_c   1.000
_cell.angle_alpha   90.00
_cell.angle_beta   90.00
_cell.angle_gamma   90.00
#
_symmetry.space_group_name_H-M   'P 1'
#
loop_
_entity.id
_entity.type
_entity.pdbx_description
1 polymer ?
#
loop_
_entity_poly.entity_id
_entity_poly.type
_entity_poly.pdbx_seq_one_letter_code
_entity_poly.pdbx_strand_id
1 'polypeptide(L)'
;MNLLLLTLTLLTTLTSATPTPRQNTLLYPYETYRYWVQSGNWKLDPQDQLLVVKNGNAADETTSIVTFDIPTTADGHKCKLLFDLWARDVSSGSKQADVFTATKPTGASASDSNTGSASLQSVSKEVADIIVQSRDEHVGRISVSAPGTADWVLAYQGYPEFDCPAGQIVGFEFVGVDDEVAIRWDIGVTGPRVQVL
;
A
#
# COMPACT_ATOMS: atom_id res chain seq x y z
N MET A 1 77.18 13.77 -30.11
CA MET A 1 76.21 14.62 -29.38
C MET A 1 74.85 13.93 -29.53
N ASN A 2 74.44 13.15 -28.51
CA ASN A 2 73.22 12.34 -28.51
C ASN A 2 72.09 13.13 -27.86
N LEU A 3 70.91 13.15 -28.49
CA LEU A 3 69.68 13.71 -27.91
C LEU A 3 68.66 12.58 -27.76
N LEU A 4 68.36 12.20 -26.50
CA LEU A 4 67.28 11.28 -26.16
C LEU A 4 65.99 12.09 -26.00
N LEU A 5 64.95 11.77 -26.77
CA LEU A 5 63.58 12.27 -26.53
C LEU A 5 62.82 11.26 -25.65
N LEU A 6 62.24 11.75 -24.56
CA LEU A 6 61.35 11.01 -23.66
C LEU A 6 59.91 11.45 -23.95
N THR A 7 59.07 10.56 -24.48
CA THR A 7 57.64 10.82 -24.72
C THR A 7 56.82 10.29 -23.54
N LEU A 8 56.13 11.19 -22.84
CA LEU A 8 55.23 10.87 -21.73
C LEU A 8 53.79 10.68 -22.26
N THR A 9 53.30 9.45 -22.30
CA THR A 9 51.91 9.13 -22.66
C THR A 9 51.01 9.16 -21.43
N LEU A 10 50.07 10.10 -21.39
CA LEU A 10 49.07 10.23 -20.34
C LEU A 10 47.86 9.33 -20.67
N LEU A 11 47.64 8.25 -19.91
CA LEU A 11 46.42 7.45 -20.01
C LEU A 11 45.31 8.09 -19.16
N THR A 12 44.31 8.68 -19.82
CA THR A 12 43.08 9.13 -19.18
C THR A 12 42.12 7.95 -19.01
N THR A 13 41.94 7.47 -17.79
CA THR A 13 40.89 6.49 -17.46
C THR A 13 39.53 7.21 -17.42
N LEU A 14 38.69 6.95 -18.43
CA LEU A 14 37.28 7.33 -18.42
C LEU A 14 36.53 6.39 -17.47
N THR A 15 36.23 6.86 -16.26
CA THR A 15 35.33 6.14 -15.35
C THR A 15 33.91 6.34 -15.84
N SER A 16 33.37 5.36 -16.57
CA SER A 16 31.95 5.33 -16.92
C SER A 16 31.15 5.21 -15.63
N ALA A 17 30.51 6.30 -15.20
CA ALA A 17 29.53 6.23 -14.12
C ALA A 17 28.34 5.40 -14.63
N THR A 18 28.22 4.15 -14.17
CA THR A 18 27.02 3.35 -14.35
C THR A 18 25.87 4.10 -13.67
N PRO A 19 24.77 4.41 -14.39
CA PRO A 19 23.59 4.98 -13.77
C PRO A 19 23.12 4.00 -12.71
N THR A 20 23.15 4.39 -11.43
CA THR A 20 22.48 3.64 -10.38
C THR A 20 21.01 3.55 -10.79
N PRO A 21 20.42 2.36 -10.95
CA PRO A 21 19.00 2.25 -11.17
C PRO A 21 18.31 2.98 -10.03
N ARG A 22 17.47 3.97 -10.33
CA ARG A 22 16.64 4.61 -9.31
C ARG A 22 15.74 3.50 -8.76
N GLN A 23 16.07 2.98 -7.57
CA GLN A 23 15.21 2.02 -6.90
C GLN A 23 13.89 2.73 -6.63
N ASN A 24 12.85 2.33 -7.35
CA ASN A 24 11.52 2.84 -7.08
C ASN A 24 11.04 2.17 -5.79
N THR A 25 11.27 2.83 -4.66
CA THR A 25 10.86 2.34 -3.34
C THR A 25 9.36 2.46 -3.11
N LEU A 26 8.63 3.13 -4.00
CA LEU A 26 7.19 3.32 -3.92
C LEU A 26 6.46 2.28 -4.77
N LEU A 27 5.75 1.39 -4.11
CA LEU A 27 4.89 0.37 -4.66
C LEU A 27 3.48 0.93 -4.82
N TYR A 28 2.95 0.76 -6.04
CA TYR A 28 1.58 1.12 -6.39
C TYR A 28 0.67 -0.10 -6.18
N PRO A 29 -0.65 0.12 -6.05
CA PRO A 29 -1.62 -0.96 -5.98
C PRO A 29 -1.41 -1.99 -7.10
N TYR A 30 -1.38 -3.27 -6.73
CA TYR A 30 -1.42 -4.39 -7.67
C TYR A 30 -2.84 -4.62 -8.18
N GLU A 31 -3.80 -4.74 -7.26
CA GLU A 31 -5.24 -4.81 -7.54
C GLU A 31 -6.00 -3.94 -6.53
N THR A 32 -7.09 -3.30 -6.94
CA THR A 32 -8.01 -2.61 -6.03
C THR A 32 -9.41 -3.17 -6.18
N TYR A 33 -10.02 -3.55 -5.07
CA TYR A 33 -11.38 -4.05 -5.04
C TYR A 33 -12.27 -3.07 -4.31
N ARG A 34 -13.50 -2.93 -4.79
CA ARG A 34 -14.61 -2.42 -3.99
C ARG A 34 -15.45 -3.59 -3.52
N TYR A 35 -15.75 -3.63 -2.24
CA TYR A 35 -16.49 -4.68 -1.56
C TYR A 35 -17.79 -4.11 -0.97
N TRP A 36 -18.93 -4.74 -1.26
CA TRP A 36 -20.23 -4.34 -0.73
C TRP A 36 -20.53 -5.06 0.56
N VAL A 37 -20.68 -4.29 1.64
CA VAL A 37 -20.75 -4.83 3.00
C VAL A 37 -21.94 -5.78 3.18
N GLN A 38 -23.13 -5.40 2.70
CA GLN A 38 -24.34 -6.22 2.87
C GLN A 38 -24.34 -7.49 2.01
N SER A 39 -23.93 -7.37 0.74
CA SER A 39 -24.05 -8.48 -0.22
C SER A 39 -22.83 -9.40 -0.25
N GLY A 40 -21.69 -8.92 0.24
CA GLY A 40 -20.41 -9.61 0.11
C GLY A 40 -19.84 -9.63 -1.31
N ASN A 41 -20.51 -8.98 -2.27
CA ASN A 41 -20.03 -8.88 -3.63
C ASN A 41 -18.83 -7.94 -3.71
N TRP A 42 -17.96 -8.18 -4.69
CA TRP A 42 -16.87 -7.28 -5.01
C TRP A 42 -16.78 -6.95 -6.49
N LYS A 43 -16.02 -5.90 -6.79
CA LYS A 43 -15.65 -5.50 -8.15
C LYS A 43 -14.17 -5.15 -8.16
N LEU A 44 -13.42 -5.79 -9.05
CA LEU A 44 -12.03 -5.48 -9.34
C LEU A 44 -11.94 -4.19 -10.17
N ASP A 45 -10.98 -3.34 -9.81
CA ASP A 45 -10.62 -2.05 -10.40
C ASP A 45 -11.80 -1.18 -10.84
N PRO A 46 -12.69 -0.78 -9.90
CA PRO A 46 -13.82 0.06 -10.20
C PRO A 46 -13.39 1.53 -10.37
N GLN A 47 -12.78 1.81 -11.52
CA GLN A 47 -12.33 3.15 -11.90
C GLN A 47 -13.44 4.20 -11.77
N ASP A 48 -13.05 5.41 -11.37
CA ASP A 48 -13.90 6.60 -11.22
C ASP A 48 -15.16 6.43 -10.35
N GLN A 49 -15.18 5.44 -9.46
CA GLN A 49 -16.29 5.19 -8.53
C GLN A 49 -15.89 5.47 -7.08
N LEU A 50 -16.86 5.77 -6.22
CA LEU A 50 -16.63 5.75 -4.77
C LEU A 50 -16.16 4.35 -4.35
N LEU A 51 -15.14 4.29 -3.49
CA LEU A 51 -14.46 3.06 -3.07
C LEU A 51 -14.77 2.72 -1.62
N VAL A 52 -14.86 3.74 -0.76
CA VAL A 52 -15.32 3.60 0.62
C VAL A 52 -16.57 4.43 0.78
N VAL A 53 -17.67 3.79 1.18
CA VAL A 53 -18.97 4.43 1.41
C VAL A 53 -19.55 3.92 2.72
N LYS A 54 -19.84 4.83 3.65
CA LYS A 54 -20.60 4.56 4.86
C LYS A 54 -21.65 5.65 5.02
N ASN A 55 -22.91 5.30 4.82
CA ASN A 55 -24.00 6.28 4.72
C ASN A 55 -25.28 5.85 5.45
N GLY A 56 -25.24 4.75 6.22
CA GLY A 56 -26.41 4.22 6.92
C GLY A 56 -27.38 3.45 6.03
N ASN A 57 -27.19 3.43 4.69
CA ASN A 57 -27.90 2.54 3.79
C ASN A 57 -27.03 1.32 3.46
N ALA A 58 -27.26 0.22 4.19
CA ALA A 58 -26.46 -1.00 4.09
C ALA A 58 -26.28 -1.54 2.65
N ALA A 59 -27.23 -1.30 1.74
CA ALA A 59 -27.14 -1.73 0.35
C ALA A 59 -26.06 -0.97 -0.45
N ASP A 60 -25.76 0.26 -0.06
CA ASP A 60 -24.80 1.15 -0.72
C ASP A 60 -23.43 1.14 -0.04
N GLU A 61 -23.36 0.68 1.21
CA GLU A 61 -22.13 0.70 2.00
C GLU A 61 -21.07 -0.21 1.39
N THR A 62 -19.90 0.38 1.17
CA THR A 62 -18.77 -0.30 0.55
C THR A 62 -17.48 0.00 1.29
N THR A 63 -16.57 -0.97 1.22
CA THR A 63 -15.19 -0.84 1.63
C THR A 63 -14.29 -1.13 0.46
N SER A 64 -13.01 -0.81 0.60
CA SER A 64 -12.06 -1.06 -0.48
C SER A 64 -10.86 -1.85 0.01
N ILE A 65 -10.53 -2.89 -0.73
CA ILE A 65 -9.36 -3.73 -0.48
C ILE A 65 -8.31 -3.33 -1.51
N VAL A 66 -7.11 -2.98 -1.07
CA VAL A 66 -6.00 -2.65 -1.95
C VAL A 66 -4.85 -3.60 -1.70
N THR A 67 -4.35 -4.22 -2.77
CA THR A 67 -3.27 -5.20 -2.70
C THR A 67 -1.96 -4.64 -3.21
N PHE A 68 -0.85 -5.19 -2.73
CA PHE A 68 0.50 -4.81 -3.13
C PHE A 68 1.35 -6.07 -3.31
N ASP A 69 2.01 -6.18 -4.46
CA ASP A 69 3.04 -7.18 -4.71
C ASP A 69 4.37 -6.67 -4.15
N ILE A 70 4.81 -7.26 -3.03
CA ILE A 70 6.03 -6.84 -2.34
C ILE A 70 7.22 -7.59 -2.97
N PRO A 71 8.18 -6.89 -3.61
CA PRO A 71 9.25 -7.55 -4.32
C PRO A 71 10.17 -8.32 -3.38
N THR A 72 10.76 -9.40 -3.86
CA THR A 72 11.75 -10.18 -3.10
C THR A 72 12.96 -9.37 -2.66
N THR A 73 13.25 -8.25 -3.33
CA THR A 73 14.33 -7.31 -2.98
C THR A 73 14.03 -6.48 -1.72
N ALA A 74 12.80 -6.52 -1.21
CA ALA A 74 12.43 -5.86 0.05
C ALA A 74 12.75 -6.72 1.29
N ASP A 75 13.37 -7.89 1.11
CA ASP A 75 13.74 -8.77 2.22
C ASP A 75 14.62 -8.02 3.24
N GLY A 76 14.30 -8.17 4.52
CA GLY A 76 14.96 -7.47 5.62
C GLY A 76 14.69 -5.95 5.71
N HIS A 77 13.84 -5.37 4.87
CA HIS A 77 13.48 -3.94 4.91
C HIS A 77 12.15 -3.71 5.66
N LYS A 78 11.92 -2.45 6.05
CA LYS A 78 10.62 -2.00 6.52
C LYS A 78 9.78 -1.49 5.35
N CYS A 79 8.49 -1.68 5.46
CA CYS A 79 7.48 -1.16 4.56
C CYS A 79 6.62 -0.16 5.32
N LYS A 80 6.15 0.88 4.64
CA LYS A 80 5.26 1.90 5.19
C LYS A 80 4.00 2.03 4.36
N LEU A 81 2.83 1.88 4.99
CA LEU A 81 1.56 2.15 4.32
C LEU A 81 1.29 3.66 4.29
N LEU A 82 1.15 4.18 3.09
CA LEU A 82 0.83 5.57 2.77
C LEU A 82 -0.57 5.65 2.18
N PHE A 83 -1.21 6.81 2.29
CA PHE A 83 -2.47 7.10 1.62
C PHE A 83 -2.50 8.56 1.22
N ASP A 84 -2.61 8.85 -0.07
CA ASP A 84 -2.55 10.23 -0.58
C ASP A 84 -3.70 10.54 -1.52
N LEU A 85 -4.36 11.68 -1.35
CA LEU A 85 -5.40 12.16 -2.25
C LEU A 85 -4.98 13.45 -2.96
N TRP A 86 -5.43 13.59 -4.20
CA TRP A 86 -5.34 14.84 -4.96
C TRP A 86 -6.60 15.69 -4.79
N ALA A 87 -6.56 16.94 -5.28
CA ALA A 87 -7.68 17.86 -5.19
C ALA A 87 -8.93 17.40 -5.98
N ARG A 88 -8.76 16.50 -6.95
CA ARG A 88 -9.85 15.92 -7.76
C ARG A 88 -10.47 14.66 -7.15
N ASP A 89 -9.88 14.13 -6.08
CA ASP A 89 -10.38 12.95 -5.39
C ASP A 89 -11.52 13.33 -4.43
N VAL A 90 -12.21 12.32 -3.89
CA VAL A 90 -13.33 12.55 -2.96
C VAL A 90 -12.91 12.14 -1.56
N SER A 91 -13.13 13.04 -0.61
CA SER A 91 -13.17 12.72 0.82
C SER A 91 -14.19 13.62 1.52
N SER A 92 -15.29 13.04 1.98
CA SER A 92 -16.40 13.74 2.65
C SER A 92 -16.83 13.06 3.96
N GLY A 93 -17.72 13.73 4.70
CA GLY A 93 -18.20 13.27 6.00
C GLY A 93 -17.15 13.39 7.09
N SER A 94 -16.98 12.34 7.90
CA SER A 94 -15.95 12.25 8.93
C SER A 94 -14.52 12.27 8.37
N LYS A 95 -14.36 11.93 7.07
CA LYS A 95 -13.08 11.79 6.37
C LYS A 95 -12.13 10.80 7.06
N GLN A 96 -12.68 9.81 7.76
CA GLN A 96 -11.89 8.80 8.46
C GLN A 96 -12.16 7.41 7.90
N ALA A 97 -11.10 6.61 7.86
CA ALA A 97 -11.18 5.20 7.54
C ALA A 97 -10.40 4.37 8.55
N ASP A 98 -11.02 3.32 9.07
CA ASP A 98 -10.32 2.24 9.75
C ASP A 98 -9.60 1.41 8.68
N VAL A 99 -8.39 0.96 9.02
CA VAL A 99 -7.51 0.17 8.17
C VAL A 99 -7.38 -1.20 8.79
N PHE A 100 -7.74 -2.23 8.03
CA PHE A 100 -7.59 -3.62 8.41
C PHE A 100 -6.58 -4.31 7.50
N THR A 101 -5.91 -5.35 7.98
CA THR A 101 -5.33 -6.33 7.06
C THR A 101 -6.43 -7.07 6.32
N ALA A 102 -6.18 -7.39 5.05
CA ALA A 102 -7.16 -8.03 4.20
C ALA A 102 -6.78 -9.48 3.87
N THR A 103 -7.52 -10.41 4.47
CA THR A 103 -7.37 -11.85 4.20
C THR A 103 -7.92 -12.25 2.84
N LYS A 104 -8.71 -11.40 2.17
CA LYS A 104 -9.05 -11.58 0.76
C LYS A 104 -8.57 -10.41 -0.10
N PRO A 105 -8.20 -10.65 -1.38
CA PRO A 105 -7.92 -11.97 -1.99
C PRO A 105 -6.49 -12.44 -1.69
N THR A 106 -5.81 -11.81 -0.73
CA THR A 106 -4.36 -11.98 -0.54
C THR A 106 -4.01 -13.02 0.51
N GLY A 107 -4.96 -13.36 1.39
CA GLY A 107 -4.68 -14.20 2.54
C GLY A 107 -3.84 -13.51 3.61
N ALA A 108 -3.60 -12.20 3.48
CA ALA A 108 -2.74 -11.46 4.38
C ALA A 108 -3.40 -11.27 5.75
N SER A 109 -2.66 -11.64 6.78
CA SER A 109 -3.00 -11.47 8.18
C SER A 109 -1.86 -10.76 8.91
N ALA A 110 -2.20 -9.92 9.88
CA ALA A 110 -1.18 -9.36 10.77
C ALA A 110 -0.84 -10.40 11.84
N SER A 111 0.45 -10.52 12.13
CA SER A 111 0.93 -11.36 13.21
C SER A 111 1.57 -10.50 14.28
N ASP A 112 1.14 -10.71 15.53
CA ASP A 112 1.80 -10.15 16.70
C ASP A 112 3.16 -10.81 16.86
N SER A 113 4.20 -10.18 16.33
CA SER A 113 5.56 -10.59 16.63
C SER A 113 5.90 -10.13 18.06
N ASN A 114 6.32 -11.07 18.92
CA ASN A 114 6.89 -10.77 20.25
C ASN A 114 8.20 -9.94 20.18
N THR A 115 8.57 -9.46 18.99
CA THR A 115 9.79 -8.70 18.68
C THR A 115 9.56 -7.21 18.49
N GLY A 116 8.34 -6.70 18.74
CA GLY A 116 8.05 -5.26 18.72
C GLY A 116 7.93 -4.64 17.32
N SER A 117 7.72 -5.47 16.28
CA SER A 117 7.53 -5.05 14.89
C SER A 117 6.29 -5.73 14.29
N ALA A 118 5.43 -4.99 13.57
CA ALA A 118 4.36 -5.62 12.80
C ALA A 118 4.96 -6.51 11.71
N SER A 119 4.50 -7.74 11.59
CA SER A 119 4.79 -8.60 10.43
C SER A 119 3.52 -9.05 9.76
N LEU A 120 3.45 -8.88 8.44
CA LEU A 120 2.38 -9.42 7.61
C LEU A 120 2.74 -10.83 7.15
N GLN A 121 1.77 -11.73 7.21
CA GLN A 121 1.89 -13.08 6.68
C GLN A 121 0.79 -13.29 5.64
N SER A 122 1.14 -13.70 4.42
CA SER A 122 0.16 -14.04 3.40
C SER A 122 0.10 -15.55 3.12
N VAL A 123 -1.03 -16.00 2.58
CA VAL A 123 -1.19 -17.34 2.01
C VAL A 123 -1.37 -17.23 0.48
N SER A 124 -1.48 -18.36 -0.23
CA SER A 124 -1.74 -18.30 -1.68
C SER A 124 -3.15 -17.79 -1.97
N LYS A 125 -3.36 -17.27 -3.19
CA LYS A 125 -4.66 -16.73 -3.64
C LYS A 125 -5.78 -17.78 -3.54
N GLU A 126 -5.47 -19.04 -3.82
CA GLU A 126 -6.43 -20.15 -3.72
C GLU A 126 -6.88 -20.39 -2.28
N VAL A 127 -5.98 -20.21 -1.32
CA VAL A 127 -6.32 -20.32 0.11
C VAL A 127 -7.11 -19.10 0.56
N ALA A 128 -6.74 -17.91 0.08
CA ALA A 128 -7.44 -16.66 0.39
C ALA A 128 -8.91 -16.70 -0.07
N ASP A 129 -9.21 -17.31 -1.21
CA ASP A 129 -10.58 -17.44 -1.72
C ASP A 129 -11.48 -18.32 -0.81
N ILE A 130 -10.90 -19.21 0.00
CA ILE A 130 -11.61 -20.08 0.97
C ILE A 130 -11.94 -19.34 2.26
N ILE A 131 -11.17 -18.31 2.62
CA ILE A 131 -11.44 -17.48 3.80
C ILE A 131 -12.86 -16.90 3.64
N VAL A 132 -13.64 -16.71 4.69
CA VAL A 132 -15.04 -16.24 4.54
C VAL A 132 -15.13 -14.71 4.66
N GLN A 133 -14.23 -14.11 5.45
CA GLN A 133 -14.19 -12.68 5.73
C GLN A 133 -13.06 -12.01 4.95
N SER A 134 -13.23 -10.74 4.59
CA SER A 134 -12.18 -9.95 3.94
C SER A 134 -11.26 -9.28 4.96
N ARG A 135 -11.79 -8.90 6.13
CA ARG A 135 -11.07 -8.24 7.21
C ARG A 135 -10.49 -9.24 8.18
N ASP A 136 -9.33 -8.88 8.71
CA ASP A 136 -8.67 -9.62 9.78
C ASP A 136 -8.35 -8.67 10.94
N GLU A 137 -7.12 -8.18 11.05
CA GLU A 137 -6.68 -7.35 12.19
C GLU A 137 -6.90 -5.87 11.92
N HIS A 138 -7.44 -5.14 12.92
CA HIS A 138 -7.56 -3.68 12.87
C HIS A 138 -6.22 -3.04 13.19
N VAL A 139 -5.55 -2.49 12.17
CA VAL A 139 -4.18 -1.98 12.30
C VAL A 139 -4.10 -0.47 12.55
N GLY A 140 -5.21 0.25 12.38
CA GLY A 140 -5.30 1.64 12.79
C GLY A 140 -6.41 2.40 12.08
N ARG A 141 -6.38 3.72 12.26
CA ARG A 141 -7.34 4.66 11.69
C ARG A 141 -6.60 5.81 11.04
N ILE A 142 -7.02 6.17 9.84
CA ILE A 142 -6.48 7.32 9.10
C ILE A 142 -7.53 8.42 8.94
N SER A 143 -7.07 9.68 8.98
CA SER A 143 -7.83 10.84 8.53
C SER A 143 -7.37 11.22 7.12
N VAL A 144 -8.29 11.13 6.17
CA VAL A 144 -8.01 11.22 4.74
C VAL A 144 -8.49 12.57 4.21
N SER A 145 -7.62 13.57 4.14
CA SER A 145 -7.99 14.86 3.53
C SER A 145 -7.65 14.89 2.04
N ALA A 146 -8.54 15.51 1.24
CA ALA A 146 -8.30 15.76 -0.18
C ALA A 146 -8.15 17.28 -0.42
N PRO A 147 -7.03 17.77 -0.99
CA PRO A 147 -5.77 17.04 -1.22
C PRO A 147 -4.97 16.80 0.07
N GLY A 148 -4.05 15.84 0.03
CA GLY A 148 -3.05 15.64 1.09
C GLY A 148 -2.68 14.18 1.33
N THR A 149 -1.67 14.00 2.17
CA THR A 149 -1.33 12.71 2.78
C THR A 149 -2.23 12.50 3.99
N ALA A 150 -2.74 11.28 4.16
CA ALA A 150 -3.55 10.93 5.31
C ALA A 150 -2.71 10.87 6.59
N ASP A 151 -3.29 11.33 7.69
CA ASP A 151 -2.70 11.24 9.02
C ASP A 151 -3.18 9.97 9.73
N TRP A 152 -2.27 9.24 10.37
CA TRP A 152 -2.65 8.13 11.25
C TRP A 152 -3.14 8.68 12.59
N VAL A 153 -4.45 8.59 12.82
CA VAL A 153 -5.14 9.03 14.05
C VAL A 153 -4.94 8.00 15.17
N LEU A 154 -5.02 6.72 14.80
CA LEU A 154 -4.75 5.58 15.67
C LEU A 154 -3.85 4.62 14.90
N ALA A 155 -2.91 4.00 15.58
CA ALA A 155 -2.08 2.97 14.99
C ALA A 155 -1.82 1.85 16.00
N TYR A 156 -1.91 0.62 15.53
CA TYR A 156 -1.75 -0.59 16.33
C TYR A 156 -0.66 -1.45 15.71
N GLN A 157 -0.12 -2.39 16.50
CA GLN A 157 0.81 -3.42 16.02
C GLN A 157 2.11 -2.88 15.37
N GLY A 158 2.42 -1.60 15.48
CA GLY A 158 3.61 -0.97 14.89
C GLY A 158 3.35 -0.16 13.60
N TYR A 159 2.11 -0.14 13.11
CA TYR A 159 1.73 0.65 11.93
C TYR A 159 1.99 2.15 12.11
N PRO A 160 2.20 2.92 11.02
CA PRO A 160 2.10 2.53 9.60
C PRO A 160 3.25 1.70 9.05
N GLU A 161 4.28 1.43 9.87
CA GLU A 161 5.48 0.72 9.45
C GLU A 161 5.41 -0.76 9.86
N PHE A 162 5.82 -1.65 8.96
CA PHE A 162 5.76 -3.09 9.15
C PHE A 162 6.94 -3.76 8.45
N ASP A 163 7.30 -4.98 8.84
CA ASP A 163 8.29 -5.78 8.11
C ASP A 163 7.76 -6.10 6.72
N CYS A 164 8.53 -5.79 5.68
CA CYS A 164 8.16 -6.11 4.32
C CYS A 164 8.06 -7.64 4.15
N PRO A 165 6.90 -8.20 3.79
CA PRO A 165 6.79 -9.61 3.46
C PRO A 165 7.26 -9.84 2.04
N ALA A 166 8.58 -9.90 1.87
CA ALA A 166 9.23 -10.02 0.57
C ALA A 166 8.74 -11.24 -0.22
N GLY A 167 8.38 -11.02 -1.49
CA GLY A 167 7.87 -12.06 -2.38
C GLY A 167 6.40 -12.43 -2.16
N GLN A 168 5.66 -11.64 -1.37
CA GLN A 168 4.26 -11.89 -1.05
C GLN A 168 3.34 -10.77 -1.55
N ILE A 169 2.09 -11.13 -1.79
CA ILE A 169 1.02 -10.15 -1.99
C ILE A 169 0.39 -9.86 -0.63
N VAL A 170 0.30 -8.59 -0.27
CA VAL A 170 -0.42 -8.14 0.93
C VAL A 170 -1.64 -7.33 0.56
N GLY A 171 -2.65 -7.32 1.43
CA GLY A 171 -3.87 -6.55 1.25
C GLY A 171 -4.22 -5.73 2.48
N PHE A 172 -4.79 -4.55 2.25
CA PHE A 172 -5.39 -3.71 3.28
C PHE A 172 -6.82 -3.34 2.91
N GLU A 173 -7.73 -3.44 3.87
CA GLU A 173 -9.11 -3.00 3.70
C GLU A 173 -9.35 -1.67 4.41
N PHE A 174 -9.91 -0.71 3.68
CA PHE A 174 -10.29 0.63 4.16
C PHE A 174 -11.78 0.70 4.38
N VAL A 175 -12.18 1.04 5.60
CA VAL A 175 -13.56 0.99 6.10
C VAL A 175 -13.95 2.36 6.63
N GLY A 176 -15.03 2.95 6.11
CA GLY A 176 -15.48 4.27 6.57
C GLY A 176 -15.83 4.27 8.06
N VAL A 177 -15.45 5.33 8.77
CA VAL A 177 -15.69 5.52 10.21
C VAL A 177 -16.77 6.57 10.42
N ASP A 178 -17.69 6.31 11.35
CA ASP A 178 -18.90 7.12 11.59
C ASP A 178 -19.82 7.18 10.36
N ASP A 179 -20.89 7.97 10.45
CA ASP A 179 -21.84 8.11 9.34
C ASP A 179 -21.35 9.15 8.30
N GLU A 180 -21.85 9.01 7.07
CA GLU A 180 -21.62 9.90 5.89
C GLU A 180 -20.20 9.94 5.30
N VAL A 181 -19.43 8.86 5.39
CA VAL A 181 -18.12 8.75 4.70
C VAL A 181 -18.29 8.42 3.23
N ALA A 182 -17.63 9.20 2.37
CA ALA A 182 -17.40 8.82 0.98
C ALA A 182 -15.96 9.15 0.60
N ILE A 183 -15.21 8.13 0.16
CA ILE A 183 -13.83 8.26 -0.30
C ILE A 183 -13.70 7.64 -1.69
N ARG A 184 -13.05 8.38 -2.59
CA ARG A 184 -12.62 7.92 -3.92
C ARG A 184 -11.22 8.42 -4.18
N TRP A 185 -10.39 7.56 -4.74
CA TRP A 185 -9.11 7.91 -5.34
C TRP A 185 -9.06 7.41 -6.79
N ASP A 186 -8.11 7.95 -7.55
CA ASP A 186 -7.72 7.44 -8.86
C ASP A 186 -6.82 6.21 -8.70
N ILE A 187 -7.35 5.03 -9.04
CA ILE A 187 -6.69 3.74 -8.80
C ILE A 187 -5.40 3.65 -9.62
N GLY A 188 -4.29 3.32 -8.95
CA GLY A 188 -2.96 3.25 -9.57
C GLY A 188 -2.24 4.59 -9.68
N VAL A 189 -2.88 5.70 -9.26
CA VAL A 189 -2.30 7.05 -9.29
C VAL A 189 -2.23 7.67 -7.90
N THR A 190 -3.35 7.62 -7.17
CA THR A 190 -3.54 8.14 -5.81
C THR A 190 -4.10 7.04 -4.90
N GLY A 191 -4.35 7.36 -3.64
CA GLY A 191 -4.84 6.44 -2.63
C GLY A 191 -3.70 5.68 -1.93
N PRO A 192 -3.95 4.42 -1.53
CA PRO A 192 -2.99 3.61 -0.80
C PRO A 192 -1.71 3.31 -1.60
N ARG A 193 -0.56 3.40 -0.95
CA ARG A 193 0.76 3.02 -1.50
C ARG A 193 1.61 2.36 -0.43
N VAL A 194 2.56 1.52 -0.82
CA VAL A 194 3.56 0.97 0.11
C VAL A 194 4.93 1.52 -0.25
N GLN A 195 5.63 2.08 0.73
CA GLN A 195 7.02 2.51 0.56
C GLN A 195 7.97 1.54 1.25
N VAL A 196 8.96 1.01 0.53
CA VAL A 196 10.10 0.28 1.10
C VAL A 196 11.11 1.29 1.66
N LEU A 197 11.51 1.10 2.92
CA LEU A 197 12.37 2.01 3.70
C LEU A 197 13.80 1.49 3.82
#